data_AF-A0A528CJC5-F1
#
_entry.id   AF-A0A528CJC5-F1
#
_cell.length_a   1.000
_cell.length_b   1.000
_cell.length_c   1.000
_cell.angle_alpha   90.00
_cell.angle_beta   90.00
_cell.angle_gamma   90.00
#
_symmetry.space_group_name_H-M   'P 1'
#
loop_
_entity.id
_entity.type
_entity.pdbx_description
1 polymer ?
#
loop_
_entity_poly.entity_id
_entity_poly.type
_entity_poly.pdbx_seq_one_letter_code
_entity_poly.pdbx_strand_id
1 'polypeptide(L)' 'HPLLVRSIVELSLCADQIVVLADSRKLSIHARNVALPLSRIGTLVTDDGLADVDARMLEDAGVMVRIASVSGAIP' A
#
# COMPACT_ATOMS: atom_id res chain seq x y z
N HIS A 1 -14.91 2.24 -10.69
CA HIS A 1 -15.37 1.56 -11.92
C HIS A 1 -14.96 0.09 -11.85
N PRO A 2 -15.88 -0.89 -12.02
CA PRO A 2 -15.59 -2.31 -11.81
C PRO A 2 -14.50 -2.86 -12.75
N LEU A 3 -14.34 -2.29 -13.95
CA LEU A 3 -13.26 -2.69 -14.87
C LEU A 3 -11.85 -2.41 -14.33
N LEU A 4 -11.66 -1.31 -13.58
CA LEU A 4 -10.33 -0.98 -13.03
C LEU A 4 -9.89 -1.99 -11.97
N VAL A 5 -10.81 -2.43 -11.11
CA VAL A 5 -10.52 -3.44 -10.09
C VAL A 5 -10.09 -4.75 -10.76
N ARG A 6 -10.81 -5.16 -11.81
CA ARG A 6 -10.47 -6.38 -12.57
C ARG A 6 -9.11 -6.29 -13.23
N SER A 7 -8.79 -5.17 -13.88
CA SER A 7 -7.47 -4.99 -14.50
C SER A 7 -6.34 -5.02 -13.48
N ILE A 8 -6.52 -4.46 -12.29
CA ILE A 8 -5.52 -4.52 -11.21
C ILE A 8 -5.31 -5.97 -10.74
N VAL A 9 -6.40 -6.76 -10.60
CA VAL A 9 -6.30 -8.18 -10.24
C VAL A 9 -5.55 -8.97 -11.31
N GLU A 10 -5.87 -8.78 -12.59
CA GLU A 10 -5.21 -9.47 -13.69
C GLU A 10 -3.71 -9.13 -13.77
N LEU A 11 -3.36 -7.84 -13.63
CA LEU A 11 -1.95 -7.40 -13.60
C LEU A 11 -1.21 -7.92 -12.37
N SER A 12 -1.88 -8.01 -11.22
CA SER A 12 -1.30 -8.56 -9.99
C SER A 12 -0.87 -10.02 -10.16
N LEU A 13 -1.59 -10.81 -10.96
CA LEU A 13 -1.24 -12.22 -11.20
C LEU A 13 0.05 -12.37 -12.02
N CYS A 14 0.36 -11.38 -12.86
CA CYS A 14 1.56 -11.36 -13.69
C CYS A 14 2.76 -10.69 -13.00
N ALA A 15 2.54 -9.98 -11.90
CA ALA A 15 3.59 -9.27 -11.18
C ALA A 15 4.25 -10.18 -10.14
N ASP A 16 5.58 -10.24 -10.17
CA ASP A 16 6.39 -10.91 -9.15
C ASP A 16 6.35 -10.15 -7.82
N GLN A 17 6.34 -8.80 -7.89
CA GLN A 17 6.28 -7.91 -6.74
C GLN A 17 5.30 -6.76 -6.97
N ILE A 18 4.57 -6.41 -5.92
CA ILE A 18 3.64 -5.26 -5.90
C ILE A 18 4.12 -4.29 -4.83
N VAL A 19 4.43 -3.07 -5.27
CA VAL A 19 4.81 -1.95 -4.41
C VAL A 19 3.68 -0.94 -4.42
N VAL A 20 3.15 -0.62 -3.24
CA VAL A 20 2.08 0.36 -3.05
C VAL A 20 2.68 1.65 -2.51
N LEU A 21 2.28 2.77 -3.09
CA LEU A 21 2.60 4.12 -2.62
C LEU A 21 1.32 4.72 -2.03
N ALA A 22 1.26 4.84 -0.71
CA ALA A 22 0.12 5.43 -0.04
C ALA A 22 0.54 6.22 1.20
N ASP A 23 -0.01 7.42 1.33
CA ASP A 23 0.11 8.26 2.53
C ASP A 23 -0.59 7.57 3.71
N SER A 24 -0.05 7.75 4.92
CA SER A 24 -0.55 7.17 6.17
C SER A 24 -2.04 7.44 6.39
N ARG A 25 -2.52 8.63 6.01
CA ARG A 25 -3.94 9.02 6.09
C ARG A 25 -4.87 8.13 5.26
N LYS A 26 -4.35 7.43 4.24
CA LYS A 26 -5.14 6.51 3.42
C LYS A 26 -5.40 5.16 4.09
N LEU A 27 -4.66 4.81 5.15
CA LEU A 27 -4.84 3.55 5.89
C LEU A 27 -6.07 3.61 6.80
N SER A 28 -6.44 4.79 7.29
CA SER A 28 -7.67 4.98 8.06
C SER A 28 -8.94 5.01 7.20
N ILE A 29 -8.81 5.00 5.87
CA ILE A 29 -9.96 5.07 4.95
C ILE A 29 -10.50 3.68 4.70
N HIS A 30 -11.77 3.48 5.03
CA HIS A 30 -12.50 2.26 4.66
C HIS A 30 -12.82 2.29 3.16
N ALA A 31 -12.01 1.61 2.36
CA ALA A 31 -12.22 1.48 0.93
C ALA A 31 -13.50 0.67 0.65
N ARG A 32 -14.39 1.20 -0.20
CA ARG A 32 -15.61 0.47 -0.63
C ARG A 32 -15.32 -0.73 -1.53
N ASN A 33 -14.16 -0.73 -2.19
CA ASN A 33 -13.75 -1.79 -3.11
C ASN A 33 -12.32 -2.23 -2.77
N VAL A 34 -12.16 -3.52 -2.47
CA VAL A 34 -10.85 -4.14 -2.27
C VAL A 34 -10.35 -4.63 -3.62
N ALA A 35 -9.25 -4.06 -4.11
CA ALA A 35 -8.65 -4.48 -5.37
C ALA A 35 -7.65 -5.63 -5.17
N LEU A 36 -6.93 -5.64 -4.04
CA LEU A 36 -5.91 -6.63 -3.73
C LEU A 36 -5.89 -6.92 -2.23
N PRO A 37 -5.69 -8.18 -1.81
CA PRO A 37 -5.43 -8.50 -0.41
C PRO A 37 -4.03 -8.01 0.00
N LEU A 38 -3.85 -7.69 1.29
CA LEU A 38 -2.56 -7.25 1.83
C LEU A 38 -1.44 -8.26 1.56
N SER A 39 -1.75 -9.57 1.60
CA SER A 39 -0.79 -10.65 1.34
C SER A 39 -0.18 -10.65 -0.07
N ARG A 40 -0.74 -9.90 -1.04
CA ARG A 40 -0.14 -9.72 -2.37
C ARG A 40 0.77 -8.49 -2.45
N ILE A 41 0.76 -7.62 -1.45
CA ILE A 41 1.61 -6.43 -1.40
C ILE A 41 2.96 -6.84 -0.82
N GLY A 42 4.03 -6.65 -1.60
CA GLY A 42 5.38 -6.91 -1.11
C GLY A 42 5.93 -5.73 -0.31
N THR A 43 5.58 -4.50 -0.69
CA THR A 43 6.10 -3.30 -0.04
C THR A 43 5.06 -2.17 -0.03
N LEU A 44 4.92 -1.49 1.11
CA LEU A 44 4.21 -0.23 1.24
C LEU A 44 5.22 0.88 1.48
N VAL A 45 5.21 1.90 0.63
CA VAL A 45 5.91 3.15 0.83
C VAL A 45 4.92 4.19 1.32
N THR A 46 5.18 4.75 2.50
CA THR A 46 4.30 5.70 3.19
C THR A 46 5.09 6.81 3.87
N ASP A 47 4.42 7.86 4.34
CA ASP A 47 5.04 8.97 5.08
C ASP A 47 5.22 8.64 6.57
N ASP A 48 5.85 9.57 7.30
CA ASP A 48 6.14 9.47 8.72
C ASP A 48 4.91 9.52 9.65
N GLY A 49 3.71 9.72 9.11
CA GLY A 49 2.45 9.72 9.87
C GLY A 49 1.84 8.33 10.12
N LEU A 50 2.52 7.24 9.76
CA LEU A 50 2.02 5.88 9.95
C LEU A 50 1.90 5.54 11.44
N ALA A 51 0.70 5.15 11.88
CA ALA A 51 0.49 4.70 13.25
C ALA A 51 1.09 3.30 13.49
N ASP A 52 1.64 3.06 14.68
CA ASP A 52 2.28 1.77 15.05
C ASP A 52 1.32 0.58 14.91
N VAL A 53 0.02 0.79 15.17
CA VAL A 53 -1.02 -0.23 15.02
C VAL A 53 -1.20 -0.65 13.56
N ASP A 54 -1.17 0.32 12.64
CA ASP A 54 -1.29 0.07 11.21
C ASP A 54 0.00 -0.56 10.66
N ALA A 55 1.16 -0.10 11.14
CA ALA A 55 2.46 -0.69 10.83
C ALA A 55 2.49 -2.18 11.20
N ARG A 56 2.04 -2.52 12.42
CA ARG A 56 2.00 -3.91 12.87
C ARG A 56 1.00 -4.76 12.08
N MET A 57 -0.15 -4.21 11.73
CA MET A 57 -1.12 -4.90 10.84
C MET A 57 -0.49 -5.24 9.48
N LEU A 58 0.29 -4.31 8.92
CA LEU A 58 0.97 -4.50 7.63
C LEU A 58 2.09 -5.54 7.74
N GLU A 59 2.90 -5.47 8.79
CA GLU A 59 3.97 -6.44 9.05
C GLU A 59 3.43 -7.86 9.28
N ASP A 60 2.37 -8.00 10.07
CA ASP A 60 1.70 -9.29 10.31
C ASP A 60 1.10 -9.87 9.01
N ALA A 61 0.72 -9.01 8.05
CA ALA A 61 0.27 -9.42 6.72
C ALA A 61 1.42 -9.76 5.75
N GLY A 62 2.68 -9.62 6.18
CA GLY A 62 3.88 -9.89 5.39
C GLY A 62 4.33 -8.74 4.50
N VAL A 63 3.82 -7.52 4.75
CA VAL A 63 4.14 -6.33 3.94
C VAL A 63 5.36 -5.63 4.50
N MET A 64 6.38 -5.38 3.67
CA MET A 64 7.51 -4.53 4.07
C MET A 64 7.10 -3.06 4.06
N VAL A 65 7.16 -2.39 5.20
CA VAL A 65 6.88 -0.95 5.30
C VAL A 65 8.17 -0.14 5.09
N ARG A 66 8.09 0.91 4.27
CA ARG A 66 9.15 1.88 3.98
C ARG A 66 8.62 3.29 4.24
N ILE A 67 9.23 3.97 5.21
CA ILE A 67 8.92 5.37 5.49
C ILE A 67 9.74 6.25 4.53
N ALA A 68 9.05 6.99 3.68
CA ALA A 68 9.63 8.00 2.82
C ALA A 68 9.50 9.36 3.52
N SER A 69 10.59 9.83 4.10
CA SER A 69 10.67 11.21 4.60
C SER A 69 10.53 12.17 3.42
N VAL A 70 9.64 13.16 3.52
CA VAL A 70 9.54 14.24 2.53
C VAL A 70 10.78 15.14 2.68
N SER A 71 11.91 14.72 2.11
CA SER A 71 13.03 15.62 1.83
C SER A 71 12.74 16.37 0.54
N GLY A 72 11.71 17.22 0.57
CA GLY A 72 11.41 18.19 -0.47
C GLY A 72 12.33 19.41 -0.34
N ALA A 73 13.63 19.23 -0.55
CA ALA A 73 14.49 20.32 -1.01
C ALA A 73 14.73 20.09 -2.50
N ILE A 74 13.82 20.58 -3.32
CA ILE A 74 14.08 20.79 -4.75
C ILE A 74 14.72 22.18 -4.81
N PRO A 75 16.03 22.32 -5.12
CA PRO A 75 16.66 23.62 -5.31
C PRO A 75 16.12 24.36 -6.53
#